data_AF-A0A1E3XDC8-F1
#
_entry.id   AF-A0A1E3XDC8-F1
#
_cell.length_a   1.000
_cell.length_b   1.000
_cell.length_c   1.000
_cell.angle_alpha   90.00
_cell.angle_beta   90.00
_cell.angle_gamma   90.00
#
_symmetry.space_group_name_H-M   'P 1'
#
loop_
_entity.id
_entity.type
_entity.pdbx_description
1 polymer ?
#
loop_
_entity_poly.entity_id
_entity_poly.type
_entity_poly.pdbx_seq_one_letter_code
_entity_poly.pdbx_strand_id
1 'polypeptide(L)'
;MFKKRYLYIITMFVFLFLGSLLHFSDVNAGKKKIFVCYYCKDCECNFEADKFGKCVCGEPLLPSDRRPAETSKYVCGCGDECDCGSKSDKEGNCVCDKPMKEAEG
;
A
#
# COMPACT_ATOMS: atom_id res chain seq x y z
N MET A 1 11.43 -57.84 5.73
CA MET A 1 11.13 -56.73 6.66
C MET A 1 11.69 -55.36 6.23
N PHE A 2 12.81 -55.30 5.48
CA PHE A 2 13.46 -54.04 5.05
C PHE A 2 12.70 -53.19 3.99
N LYS A 3 11.94 -53.81 3.08
CA LYS A 3 11.25 -53.09 1.98
C LYS A 3 10.17 -52.10 2.44
N LYS A 4 9.39 -52.45 3.49
CA LYS A 4 8.33 -51.56 4.03
C LYS A 4 8.90 -50.36 4.79
N ARG A 5 10.04 -50.54 5.47
CA ARG A 5 10.72 -49.50 6.23
C ARG A 5 11.45 -48.51 5.33
N TYR A 6 11.99 -48.97 4.20
CA TYR A 6 12.56 -48.12 3.16
C TYR A 6 11.50 -47.30 2.42
N LEU A 7 10.34 -47.90 2.11
CA LEU A 7 9.21 -47.19 1.51
C LEU A 7 8.71 -46.05 2.42
N TYR A 8 8.66 -46.28 3.73
CA TYR A 8 8.23 -45.26 4.71
C TYR A 8 9.21 -44.07 4.80
N ILE A 9 10.51 -44.33 4.71
CA ILE A 9 11.55 -43.30 4.70
C ILE A 9 11.46 -42.45 3.43
N ILE A 10 11.25 -43.09 2.26
CA ILE A 10 11.05 -42.38 1.00
C ILE A 10 9.79 -41.50 1.07
N THR A 11 8.67 -42.03 1.58
CA THR A 11 7.44 -41.23 1.70
C THR A 11 7.64 -40.04 2.65
N MET A 12 8.33 -40.21 3.78
CA MET A 12 8.65 -39.10 4.69
C MET A 12 9.54 -38.03 4.02
N PHE A 13 10.55 -38.45 3.27
CA PHE A 13 11.42 -37.53 2.53
C PHE A 13 10.66 -36.77 1.45
N VAL A 14 9.77 -37.45 0.71
CA VAL A 14 8.91 -36.82 -0.29
C VAL A 14 7.96 -35.81 0.36
N PHE A 15 7.33 -36.14 1.49
CA PHE A 15 6.46 -35.19 2.20
C PHE A 15 7.22 -33.98 2.77
N LEU A 16 8.45 -34.16 3.26
CA LEU A 16 9.32 -33.06 3.72
C LEU A 16 9.79 -32.16 2.57
N PHE A 17 10.13 -32.75 1.41
CA PHE A 17 10.50 -31.99 0.22
C PHE A 17 9.30 -31.30 -0.45
N LEU A 18 8.14 -31.95 -0.54
CA LEU A 18 6.92 -31.35 -1.10
C LEU A 18 6.41 -30.19 -0.23
N GLY A 19 6.47 -30.32 1.09
CA GLY A 19 6.07 -29.24 2.01
C GLY A 19 6.94 -27.99 1.87
N SER A 20 8.23 -28.16 1.55
CA SER A 20 9.16 -27.05 1.33
C SER A 20 8.89 -26.29 0.02
N LEU A 21 8.38 -26.99 -1.01
CA LEU A 21 8.05 -26.38 -2.30
C LEU A 21 6.71 -25.61 -2.28
N LEU A 22 5.77 -26.01 -1.41
CA LEU A 22 4.46 -25.34 -1.29
C LEU A 22 4.47 -24.06 -0.44
N HIS A 23 5.59 -23.70 0.20
CA HIS A 23 5.72 -22.51 1.05
C HIS A 23 6.41 -21.29 0.39
N PHE A 24 6.70 -21.32 -0.92
CA PHE A 24 7.09 -20.12 -1.67
C PHE A 24 5.84 -19.35 -2.12
N SER A 25 5.04 -18.86 -1.17
CA SER A 25 3.95 -17.92 -1.48
C SER A 25 4.54 -16.52 -1.68
N ASP A 26 4.56 -16.09 -2.94
CA ASP A 26 4.56 -14.70 -3.43
C ASP A 26 5.32 -13.62 -2.63
N VAL A 27 6.65 -13.57 -2.77
CA VAL A 27 7.45 -12.35 -2.44
C VAL A 27 7.48 -11.41 -3.65
N ASN A 28 6.32 -11.10 -4.24
CA ASN A 28 6.19 -10.08 -5.27
C ASN A 28 4.91 -9.26 -5.10
N ALA A 29 4.69 -8.76 -3.87
CA ALA A 29 3.82 -7.61 -3.68
C ALA A 29 4.52 -6.38 -4.27
N GLY A 30 4.15 -6.01 -5.50
CA GLY A 30 4.67 -4.83 -6.18
C GLY A 30 4.53 -3.58 -5.30
N LYS A 31 5.63 -2.85 -5.10
CA LYS A 31 5.62 -1.60 -4.33
C LYS A 31 4.79 -0.56 -5.08
N LYS A 32 3.63 -0.17 -4.53
CA LYS A 32 2.82 0.94 -5.05
C LYS A 32 3.58 2.25 -4.80
N LYS A 33 3.89 2.99 -5.87
CA LYS A 33 4.51 4.33 -5.77
C LYS A 33 3.46 5.33 -5.32
N ILE A 34 3.74 6.08 -4.26
CA ILE A 34 2.86 7.13 -3.75
C ILE A 34 3.57 8.48 -3.78
N PHE A 35 2.81 9.56 -3.82
CA PHE A 35 3.30 10.92 -3.77
C PHE A 35 2.92 11.55 -2.44
N VAL A 36 3.90 12.08 -1.71
CA VAL A 36 3.71 12.57 -0.34
C VAL A 36 4.26 13.97 -0.18
N CYS A 37 3.68 14.74 0.72
CA CYS A 37 4.20 16.04 1.10
C CYS A 37 5.29 15.90 2.17
N TYR A 38 6.56 16.19 1.84
CA TYR A 38 7.70 16.06 2.75
C TYR A 38 8.10 17.38 3.44
N TYR A 39 7.61 18.52 2.95
CA TYR A 39 8.17 19.84 3.27
C TYR A 39 7.56 20.54 4.48
N CYS A 40 6.69 19.86 5.19
CA CYS A 40 5.96 20.49 6.25
C CYS A 40 6.55 20.14 7.62
N LYS A 41 7.59 20.85 8.02
CA LYS A 41 8.16 20.73 9.38
C LYS A 41 7.11 20.95 10.50
N ASP A 42 5.96 21.56 10.17
CA ASP A 42 4.84 21.82 11.09
C ASP A 42 3.45 21.38 10.56
N CYS A 43 3.37 20.68 9.43
CA CYS A 43 2.06 20.28 8.88
C CYS A 43 1.83 18.79 9.10
N GLU A 44 0.97 18.49 10.08
CA GLU A 44 0.34 17.19 10.31
C GLU A 44 -0.68 16.81 9.22
N CYS A 45 -0.49 17.27 7.97
CA CYS A 45 -1.43 17.01 6.89
C CYS A 45 -1.36 15.58 6.38
N ASN A 46 -0.25 14.85 6.59
CA ASN A 46 -0.04 13.49 6.09
C ASN A 46 -0.60 13.29 4.68
N PHE A 47 -0.36 14.27 3.80
CA PHE A 47 -1.00 14.28 2.49
C PHE A 47 -0.34 13.23 1.61
N GLU A 48 -1.18 12.39 1.01
CA GLU A 48 -0.79 11.33 0.09
C GLU A 48 -1.66 11.39 -1.15
N ALA A 49 -1.09 11.06 -2.31
CA ALA A 49 -1.85 10.87 -3.54
C ALA A 49 -1.21 9.77 -4.40
N ASP A 50 -2.03 9.17 -5.26
CA ASP A 50 -1.57 8.21 -6.26
C ASP A 50 -1.00 8.90 -7.51
N LYS A 51 -1.15 10.24 -7.60
CA LYS A 51 -0.68 11.08 -8.70
C LYS A 51 0.16 12.24 -8.21
N PHE A 52 1.08 12.68 -9.07
CA PHE A 52 1.81 13.93 -8.88
C PHE A 52 0.84 15.11 -8.89
N GLY A 53 1.08 16.09 -8.02
CA GLY A 53 0.23 17.25 -7.86
C GLY A 53 0.76 18.16 -6.76
N LYS A 54 -0.13 19.01 -6.25
CA LYS A 54 0.15 19.88 -5.11
C LYS A 54 -0.52 19.34 -3.85
N CYS A 55 0.16 19.50 -2.73
CA CYS A 55 -0.42 19.28 -1.41
C CYS A 55 -1.45 20.37 -1.10
N VAL A 56 -2.29 20.15 -0.08
CA VAL A 56 -3.18 21.16 0.53
C VAL A 56 -2.43 22.44 0.91
N CYS A 57 -1.15 22.34 1.31
CA CYS A 57 -0.34 23.51 1.62
C CYS A 57 0.21 24.26 0.40
N GLY A 58 -0.07 23.79 -0.82
CA GLY A 58 0.39 24.39 -2.08
C GLY A 58 1.74 23.89 -2.59
N GLU A 59 2.51 23.20 -1.76
CA GLU A 59 3.81 22.62 -2.13
C GLU A 59 3.68 21.40 -3.06
N PRO A 60 4.66 21.14 -3.94
CA PRO A 60 4.65 19.98 -4.81
C PRO A 60 4.85 18.69 -4.02
N LEU A 61 4.16 17.63 -4.44
CA LEU A 61 4.35 16.30 -3.87
C LEU A 61 5.62 15.65 -4.40
N LEU A 62 6.28 14.87 -3.54
CA LEU A 62 7.48 14.11 -3.91
C LEU A 62 7.17 12.62 -3.94
N PRO A 63 7.76 11.85 -4.88
CA PRO A 63 7.61 10.41 -4.89
C PRO A 63 8.19 9.80 -3.61
N SER A 64 7.48 8.82 -3.05
CA SER A 64 7.90 8.08 -1.87
C SER A 64 7.63 6.59 -2.07
N ASP A 65 8.58 5.79 -1.59
CA ASP A 65 8.48 4.33 -1.57
C ASP A 65 7.88 3.81 -0.24
N ARG A 66 7.41 4.69 0.64
CA ARG A 66 6.81 4.29 1.92
C ARG A 66 5.45 3.63 1.69
N ARG A 67 5.00 2.87 2.70
CA ARG A 67 3.66 2.29 2.67
C ARG A 67 2.59 3.41 2.71
N PRO A 68 1.53 3.32 1.89
CA PRO A 68 0.39 4.24 1.98
C PRO A 68 -0.29 4.16 3.35
N ALA A 69 -0.87 5.28 3.79
CA ALA A 69 -1.69 5.29 5.00
C ALA A 69 -2.96 4.46 4.79
N GLU A 70 -3.23 3.60 5.78
CA GLU A 70 -4.46 2.79 5.82
C GLU A 70 -5.68 3.68 6.06
N THR A 71 -5.54 4.67 6.95
CA THR A 71 -6.59 5.62 7.33
C THR A 71 -6.14 7.07 7.18
N SER A 72 -7.09 7.96 6.94
CA SER A 72 -6.89 9.41 6.84
C SER A 72 -8.21 10.12 7.14
N LYS A 73 -8.18 11.32 7.74
CA LYS A 73 -9.40 12.06 8.09
C LYS A 73 -10.18 12.58 6.89
N TYR A 74 -9.49 12.88 5.79
CA TYR A 74 -10.06 13.39 4.55
C TYR A 74 -9.59 12.52 3.38
N VAL A 75 -10.51 12.23 2.46
CA VAL A 75 -10.28 11.40 1.27
C VAL A 75 -10.84 12.08 0.03
N CYS A 76 -10.37 11.63 -1.13
CA CYS A 76 -10.91 12.07 -2.41
C CYS A 76 -12.43 11.83 -2.50
N GLY A 77 -13.17 12.90 -2.80
CA GLY A 77 -14.61 12.86 -3.07
C GLY A 77 -14.96 13.02 -4.56
N CYS A 78 -13.97 13.02 -5.46
CA CYS A 78 -14.14 13.34 -6.88
C CYS A 78 -14.98 12.27 -7.66
N GLY A 79 -15.30 11.11 -7.06
CA GLY A 79 -16.08 10.02 -7.67
C GLY A 79 -15.23 9.09 -8.56
N ASP A 80 -15.87 8.17 -9.27
CA ASP A 80 -15.20 7.18 -10.15
C ASP A 80 -14.43 7.83 -11.32
N GLU A 81 -14.68 9.11 -11.59
CA GLU A 81 -13.98 9.90 -12.58
C GLU A 81 -12.56 10.32 -12.13
N CYS A 82 -12.20 10.18 -10.84
CA CYS A 82 -10.86 10.50 -10.34
C CYS A 82 -10.16 9.30 -9.69
N ASP A 83 -9.03 8.95 -10.25
CA ASP A 83 -8.05 7.98 -9.78
C ASP A 83 -6.88 8.65 -9.01
N CYS A 84 -7.05 9.90 -8.59
CA CYS A 84 -6.06 10.67 -7.86
C CYS A 84 -5.74 10.09 -6.46
N GLY A 85 -6.71 9.40 -5.85
CA GLY A 85 -6.53 8.71 -4.57
C GLY A 85 -6.07 9.60 -3.42
N SER A 86 -6.30 10.91 -3.48
CA SER A 86 -5.75 11.82 -2.47
C SER A 86 -6.36 11.57 -1.09
N LYS A 87 -5.49 11.64 -0.08
CA LYS A 87 -5.79 11.46 1.33
C LYS A 87 -5.03 12.51 2.14
N SER A 88 -5.64 13.00 3.21
CA SER A 88 -5.07 14.05 4.06
C SER A 88 -5.66 13.94 5.47
N ASP A 89 -4.88 14.28 6.47
CA ASP A 89 -5.35 14.47 7.84
C ASP A 89 -5.78 15.92 8.12
N LYS A 90 -5.65 16.80 7.13
CA LYS A 90 -6.17 18.17 7.15
C LYS A 90 -7.20 18.40 6.05
N GLU A 91 -8.18 19.23 6.36
CA GLU A 91 -9.14 19.74 5.39
C GLU A 91 -8.42 20.50 4.27
N GLY A 92 -8.95 20.40 3.05
CA GLY A 92 -8.38 21.06 1.90
C GLY A 92 -8.82 20.47 0.57
N ASN A 93 -8.07 20.84 -0.47
CA ASN A 93 -8.33 20.38 -1.83
C ASN A 93 -7.50 19.14 -2.18
N CYS A 94 -8.11 18.28 -2.97
CA CYS A 94 -7.46 17.15 -3.63
C CYS A 94 -6.50 17.65 -4.72
N VAL A 95 -5.65 16.78 -5.26
CA VAL A 95 -4.83 17.10 -6.45
C VAL A 95 -5.68 17.40 -7.70
N CYS A 96 -6.98 17.01 -7.71
CA CYS A 96 -7.98 17.44 -8.71
C CYS A 96 -8.41 18.92 -8.56
N ASP A 97 -7.85 19.69 -7.61
CA ASP A 97 -8.29 21.03 -7.17
C ASP A 97 -9.74 21.09 -6.64
N LYS A 98 -10.39 19.94 -6.50
CA LYS A 98 -11.74 19.80 -5.91
C LYS A 98 -11.62 19.59 -4.39
N PRO A 99 -12.62 20.03 -3.60
CA PRO A 99 -12.62 19.83 -2.15
C PRO A 99 -12.62 18.34 -1.80
N MET A 100 -11.87 17.97 -0.77
CA MET A 100 -11.88 16.61 -0.21
C MET A 100 -13.12 16.42 0.67
N LYS A 101 -13.53 15.16 0.87
CA LYS A 101 -14.58 14.79 1.81
C LYS A 101 -13.98 14.20 3.07
N GLU A 102 -14.67 14.33 4.19
CA GLU A 102 -14.31 13.60 5.41
C GLU A 102 -14.43 12.10 5.14
N ALA A 103 -13.48 11.34 5.67
CA ALA A 103 -13.60 9.89 5.74
C ALA A 103 -14.65 9.58 6.81
N GLU A 104 -15.77 9.01 6.40
CA GLU A 104 -16.72 8.42 7.33
C GLU A 104 -16.00 7.28 8.07
N GLY A 105 -15.87 7.44 9.39
CA GLY A 105 -15.18 6.48 10.27
C GLY A 105 -16.03 5.26 10.62
#